data_AF-A0AAW0JV22-F1
#
_entry.id   AF-A0AAW0JV22-F1
#
_cell.length_a   1.000
_cell.length_b   1.000
_cell.length_c   1.000
_cell.angle_alpha   90.00
_cell.angle_beta   90.00
_cell.angle_gamma   90.00
#
_symmetry.space_group_name_H-M   'P 1'
#
loop_
_entity.id
_entity.type
_entity.pdbx_description
1 polymer ?
#
loop_
_entity_poly.entity_id
_entity_poly.type
_entity_poly.pdbx_seq_one_letter_code
_entity_poly.pdbx_strand_id
1 'polypeptide(L)'
;MRGSAAELLGHNMKMVLVLLLALALGHALERGRDYEKEKVCKELALLGKDDFRSLSLILYSRKFSSGTFEQVSQLVKEVVALTEECCAEGADPNCYDTRTSELSIKSCESDAPFPVHPGTPECCTKEGLERKLCMAALNHQPREFPTYVEPTNEEICEAFRKDPKGFADQFLYEYSSNYGQAPLPLLIGYTKSYLSMVGSCCTSASPTVCFLKERLQIKELSVLTTMSNRVCSQYAAYGKEKSRLSHLIKLAQKVPSANLEAVMPLAEDLTQILSRCCESTSEDCMAKELPEHTLKICDNLSSKNSKFEECCQEKTPMNIFMCTYFMPAAEPLQLPAINLPTKTDLCGQRTTQAMDKYTFELSRRTRLPEVFLSKVLETTLKPLRECCETQDSAACFSTQSPLLKKQLTSFIERGQEMCADYSENTFTEYKKKLAERLRTKTPNASAGELEDMVDKRSDFASKCCSTNSPPLYCSS
;
A
#
# COMPACT_ATOMS: atom_id res chain seq x y z
N MET A 1 33.83 -21.25 59.99
CA MET A 1 32.85 -20.19 59.70
C MET A 1 33.22 -19.61 58.35
N ARG A 2 32.94 -20.32 57.23
CA ARG A 2 31.65 -20.38 56.51
C ARG A 2 31.05 -19.00 56.26
N GLY A 3 31.17 -18.58 55.00
CA GLY A 3 30.13 -17.94 54.19
C GLY A 3 29.66 -16.54 54.61
N SER A 4 29.92 -15.54 53.77
CA SER A 4 28.92 -14.52 53.33
C SER A 4 29.56 -13.23 52.83
N ALA A 5 30.38 -13.31 51.78
CA ALA A 5 30.69 -12.14 50.96
C ALA A 5 30.40 -12.42 49.47
N ALA A 6 30.69 -13.63 49.00
CA ALA A 6 30.30 -14.09 47.67
C ALA A 6 28.78 -14.33 47.51
N GLU A 7 28.06 -14.68 48.59
CA GLU A 7 26.60 -14.88 48.54
C GLU A 7 25.79 -13.58 48.50
N LEU A 8 26.28 -12.48 49.08
CA LEU A 8 25.58 -11.18 49.05
C LEU A 8 25.69 -10.47 47.67
N LEU A 9 26.81 -10.65 46.96
CA LEU A 9 26.98 -10.12 45.61
C LEU A 9 26.18 -10.92 44.56
N GLY A 10 26.04 -12.24 44.74
CA GLY A 10 25.21 -13.08 43.88
C GLY A 10 23.70 -12.87 44.06
N HIS A 11 23.26 -12.51 45.27
CA HIS A 11 21.83 -12.27 45.56
C HIS A 11 21.34 -10.94 44.98
N ASN A 12 22.13 -9.86 45.11
CA ASN A 12 21.80 -8.56 44.55
C ASN A 12 21.81 -8.56 43.01
N MET A 13 22.74 -9.26 42.38
CA MET A 13 22.79 -9.33 40.92
C MET A 13 21.64 -10.17 40.34
N LYS A 14 21.18 -11.22 41.05
CA LYS A 14 19.97 -11.98 40.67
C LYS A 14 18.69 -11.18 40.89
N MET A 15 18.59 -10.40 41.97
CA MET A 15 17.42 -9.53 42.23
C MET A 15 17.33 -8.41 41.19
N VAL A 16 18.46 -7.84 40.77
CA VAL A 16 18.53 -6.85 39.68
C VAL A 16 18.23 -7.49 38.33
N LEU A 17 18.69 -8.71 38.05
CA LEU A 17 18.31 -9.43 36.82
C LEU A 17 16.82 -9.79 36.80
N VAL A 18 16.23 -10.16 37.94
CA VAL A 18 14.78 -10.46 38.06
C VAL A 18 13.94 -9.19 37.95
N LEU A 19 14.38 -8.05 38.50
CA LEU A 19 13.73 -6.75 38.28
C LEU A 19 13.87 -6.26 36.84
N LEU A 20 15.03 -6.47 36.20
CA LEU A 20 15.24 -6.14 34.79
C LEU A 20 14.48 -7.09 33.86
N LEU A 21 14.31 -8.36 34.22
CA LEU A 21 13.42 -9.31 33.54
C LEU A 21 11.96 -8.95 33.75
N ALA A 22 11.56 -8.45 34.93
CA ALA A 22 10.20 -7.93 35.16
C ALA A 22 9.95 -6.60 34.41
N LEU A 23 10.96 -5.75 34.27
CA LEU A 23 10.90 -4.53 33.44
C LEU A 23 10.97 -4.83 31.94
N ALA A 24 11.68 -5.88 31.52
CA ALA A 24 11.72 -6.36 30.13
C ALA A 24 10.45 -7.15 29.74
N LEU A 25 9.86 -7.90 30.67
CA LEU A 25 8.54 -8.53 30.54
C LEU A 25 7.41 -7.50 30.64
N GLY A 26 7.62 -6.35 31.29
CA GLY A 26 6.68 -5.23 31.29
C GLY A 26 6.51 -4.54 29.93
N HIS A 27 7.39 -4.81 28.96
CA HIS A 27 7.22 -4.38 27.56
C HIS A 27 6.46 -5.41 26.71
N ALA A 28 6.21 -6.60 27.25
CA ALA A 28 5.12 -7.48 26.82
C ALA A 28 3.93 -7.26 27.76
N LEU A 29 3.52 -6.00 27.94
CA LEU A 29 2.26 -5.69 28.62
C LEU A 29 1.16 -6.20 27.70
N GLU A 30 0.55 -7.34 28.05
CA GLU A 30 -0.83 -7.58 27.62
C GLU A 30 -1.59 -6.30 27.99
N ARG A 31 -2.06 -5.57 26.97
CA ARG A 31 -2.84 -4.35 27.15
C ARG A 31 -3.94 -4.69 28.17
N GLY A 32 -4.02 -3.90 29.25
CA GLY A 32 -5.04 -4.11 30.27
C GLY A 32 -6.44 -4.12 29.67
N ARG A 33 -7.41 -4.75 30.34
CA ARG A 33 -8.79 -4.90 29.87
C ARG A 33 -9.39 -3.60 29.33
N ASP A 34 -9.10 -2.48 30.00
CA ASP A 34 -9.67 -1.17 29.70
C ASP A 34 -8.76 -0.29 28.80
N TYR A 35 -7.68 -0.84 28.22
CA TYR A 35 -6.71 -0.07 27.43
C TYR A 35 -7.35 0.73 26.30
N GLU A 36 -8.26 0.12 25.52
CA GLU A 36 -8.91 0.83 24.40
C GLU A 36 -9.86 1.92 24.92
N LYS A 37 -10.58 1.68 26.03
CA LYS A 37 -11.42 2.68 26.69
C LYS A 37 -10.57 3.87 27.15
N GLU A 38 -9.50 3.61 27.89
CA GLU A 38 -8.59 4.65 28.41
C GLU A 38 -7.97 5.47 27.27
N LYS A 39 -7.52 4.80 26.21
CA LYS A 39 -6.95 5.45 25.03
C LYS A 39 -7.98 6.39 24.37
N VAL A 40 -9.18 5.89 24.09
CA VAL A 40 -10.23 6.67 23.40
C VAL A 40 -10.73 7.82 24.29
N CYS A 41 -10.91 7.60 25.59
CA CYS A 41 -11.29 8.67 26.52
C CYS A 41 -10.21 9.75 26.62
N LYS A 42 -8.92 9.37 26.62
CA LYS A 42 -7.81 10.33 26.59
C LYS A 42 -7.78 11.12 25.30
N GLU A 43 -8.02 10.49 24.14
CA GLU A 43 -8.12 11.17 22.85
C GLU A 43 -9.29 12.16 22.83
N LEU A 44 -10.49 11.77 23.28
CA LEU A 44 -11.65 12.66 23.39
C LEU A 44 -11.35 13.85 24.32
N ALA A 45 -10.75 13.60 25.49
CA ALA A 45 -10.42 14.66 26.45
C ALA A 45 -9.37 15.64 25.91
N LEU A 46 -8.39 15.15 25.13
CA LEU A 46 -7.33 15.97 24.55
C LEU A 46 -7.82 16.82 23.37
N LEU A 47 -8.61 16.22 22.48
CA LEU A 47 -9.05 16.86 21.23
C LEU A 47 -10.32 17.69 21.42
N GLY A 48 -11.19 17.28 22.35
CA GLY A 48 -12.57 17.74 22.40
C GLY A 48 -13.44 17.05 21.34
N LYS A 49 -14.76 17.22 21.48
CA LYS A 49 -15.77 16.49 20.71
C LYS A 49 -15.66 16.67 19.20
N ASP A 50 -15.48 17.91 18.73
CA ASP A 50 -15.53 18.21 17.29
C ASP A 50 -14.29 17.69 16.54
N ASP A 51 -13.11 17.81 17.13
CA ASP A 51 -11.87 17.27 16.57
C ASP A 51 -11.84 15.74 16.68
N PHE A 52 -12.35 15.17 17.79
CA PHE A 52 -12.52 13.72 17.92
C PHE A 52 -13.50 13.15 16.87
N ARG A 53 -14.59 13.87 16.56
CA ARG A 53 -15.50 13.51 15.47
C ARG A 53 -14.80 13.55 14.11
N SER A 54 -14.00 14.59 13.85
CA SER A 54 -13.25 14.73 12.60
C SER A 54 -12.21 13.62 12.44
N LEU A 55 -11.49 13.29 13.52
CA LEU A 55 -10.58 12.14 13.58
C LEU A 55 -11.32 10.82 13.31
N SER A 56 -12.46 10.62 13.95
CA SER A 56 -13.30 9.44 13.73
C SER A 56 -13.76 9.33 12.28
N LEU A 57 -14.15 10.46 11.65
CA LEU A 57 -14.55 10.48 10.26
C LEU A 57 -13.41 10.05 9.33
N ILE A 58 -12.19 10.55 9.54
CA ILE A 58 -10.99 10.12 8.79
C ILE A 58 -10.74 8.62 9.01
N LEU A 59 -10.72 8.17 10.27
CA LEU A 59 -10.44 6.79 10.67
C LEU A 59 -11.43 5.80 10.02
N TYR A 60 -12.72 6.06 10.12
CA TYR A 60 -13.75 5.15 9.61
C TYR A 60 -13.92 5.24 8.09
N SER A 61 -13.68 6.40 7.47
CA SER A 61 -13.64 6.52 6.01
C SER A 61 -12.46 5.75 5.40
N ARG A 62 -11.31 5.78 6.08
CA ARG A 62 -10.14 4.94 5.77
C ARG A 62 -10.49 3.47 5.93
N LYS A 63 -11.03 3.09 7.09
CA LYS A 63 -11.35 1.70 7.42
C LYS A 63 -12.36 1.10 6.44
N PHE A 64 -13.39 1.87 6.08
CA PHE A 64 -14.46 1.44 5.19
C PHE A 64 -14.42 2.20 3.87
N SER A 65 -13.35 2.02 3.09
CA SER A 65 -13.14 2.75 1.83
C SER A 65 -14.29 2.63 0.82
N SER A 66 -15.09 1.56 0.89
CA SER A 66 -16.25 1.32 0.02
C SER A 66 -17.60 1.72 0.65
N GLY A 67 -17.61 2.19 1.90
CA GLY A 67 -18.82 2.68 2.55
C GLY A 67 -19.27 4.02 1.97
N THR A 68 -20.58 4.28 1.98
CA THR A 68 -21.15 5.58 1.58
C THR A 68 -20.88 6.65 2.64
N PHE A 69 -21.00 7.93 2.26
CA PHE A 69 -20.85 9.05 3.19
C PHE A 69 -21.85 8.94 4.35
N GLU A 70 -23.09 8.60 4.05
CA GLU A 70 -24.18 8.46 5.01
C GLU A 70 -23.90 7.34 6.01
N GLN A 71 -23.46 6.18 5.53
CA GLN A 71 -23.13 5.03 6.37
C GLN A 71 -21.97 5.36 7.32
N VAL A 72 -20.88 5.92 6.81
CA VAL A 72 -19.71 6.27 7.63
C VAL A 72 -20.09 7.36 8.63
N SER A 73 -20.82 8.39 8.20
CA SER A 73 -21.30 9.47 9.07
C SER A 73 -22.18 8.96 10.20
N GLN A 74 -23.07 8.00 9.91
CA GLN A 74 -23.94 7.39 10.91
C GLN A 74 -23.15 6.53 11.90
N LEU A 75 -22.14 5.79 11.45
CA LEU A 75 -21.22 5.06 12.33
C LEU A 75 -20.45 6.02 13.25
N VAL A 76 -19.88 7.09 12.69
CA VAL A 76 -19.13 8.10 13.45
C VAL A 76 -20.02 8.74 14.51
N LYS A 77 -21.28 9.04 14.18
CA LYS A 77 -22.25 9.60 15.14
C LYS A 77 -22.45 8.68 16.35
N GLU A 78 -22.63 7.38 16.12
CA GLU A 78 -22.82 6.38 17.19
C GLU A 78 -21.55 6.22 18.04
N VAL A 79 -20.38 6.20 17.39
CA VAL A 79 -19.07 6.11 18.07
C VAL A 79 -18.81 7.35 18.94
N VAL A 80 -19.06 8.55 18.44
CA VAL A 80 -18.88 9.77 19.23
C VAL A 80 -19.85 9.80 20.42
N ALA A 81 -21.12 9.43 20.20
CA ALA A 81 -22.12 9.40 21.26
C ALA A 81 -21.78 8.38 22.36
N LEU A 82 -21.38 7.15 22.01
CA LEU A 82 -20.99 6.16 23.01
C LEU A 82 -19.71 6.57 23.74
N THR A 83 -18.77 7.23 23.07
CA THR A 83 -17.53 7.68 23.72
C THR A 83 -17.81 8.80 24.73
N GLU A 84 -18.63 9.79 24.38
CA GLU A 84 -19.02 10.84 25.33
C GLU A 84 -19.72 10.27 26.57
N GLU A 85 -20.66 9.33 26.35
CA GLU A 85 -21.41 8.69 27.45
C GLU A 85 -20.49 7.88 28.36
N CYS A 86 -19.64 7.03 27.78
CA CYS A 86 -18.82 6.09 28.55
C CYS A 86 -17.53 6.67 29.13
N CYS A 87 -17.14 7.87 28.70
CA CYS A 87 -15.99 8.61 29.25
C CYS A 87 -16.41 9.70 30.25
N ALA A 88 -17.70 9.91 30.47
CA ALA A 88 -18.20 10.85 31.46
C ALA A 88 -17.80 10.46 32.89
N GLU A 89 -17.61 11.46 33.75
CA GLU A 89 -17.32 11.21 35.17
C GLU A 89 -18.50 10.45 35.82
N GLY A 90 -18.19 9.34 36.51
CA GLY A 90 -19.20 8.48 37.13
C GLY A 90 -19.92 7.53 36.16
N ALA A 91 -19.50 7.43 34.89
CA ALA A 91 -20.03 6.43 33.95
C ALA A 91 -19.76 4.99 34.45
N ASP A 92 -20.66 4.07 34.07
CA ASP A 92 -20.52 2.65 34.42
C ASP A 92 -19.15 2.11 33.95
N PRO A 93 -18.39 1.38 34.79
CA PRO A 93 -17.09 0.83 34.42
C PRO A 93 -17.13 0.01 33.12
N ASN A 94 -18.21 -0.74 32.90
CA ASN A 94 -18.44 -1.60 31.74
C ASN A 94 -19.18 -0.90 30.58
N CYS A 95 -19.51 0.40 30.69
CA CYS A 95 -20.24 1.14 29.65
C CYS A 95 -19.64 0.92 28.26
N TYR A 96 -18.33 1.10 28.12
CA TYR A 96 -17.65 1.01 26.83
C TYR A 96 -17.73 -0.39 26.23
N ASP A 97 -17.52 -1.43 27.04
CA ASP A 97 -17.63 -2.83 26.59
C ASP A 97 -19.05 -3.18 26.14
N THR A 98 -20.06 -2.73 26.89
CA THR A 98 -21.48 -2.96 26.57
C THR A 98 -21.85 -2.24 25.28
N ARG A 99 -21.61 -0.92 25.18
CA ARG A 99 -22.02 -0.11 24.03
C ARG A 99 -21.28 -0.48 22.75
N THR A 100 -20.00 -0.85 22.83
CA THR A 100 -19.26 -1.35 21.64
C THR A 100 -19.75 -2.73 21.19
N SER A 101 -20.18 -3.59 22.13
CA SER A 101 -20.80 -4.87 21.80
C SER A 101 -22.15 -4.68 21.12
N GLU A 102 -22.99 -3.77 21.63
CA GLU A 102 -24.26 -3.39 21.01
C GLU A 102 -24.05 -2.84 19.59
N LEU A 103 -23.06 -1.96 19.39
CA LEU A 103 -22.73 -1.43 18.06
C LEU A 103 -22.30 -2.53 17.09
N SER A 104 -21.53 -3.51 17.57
CA SER A 104 -21.13 -4.67 16.77
C SER A 104 -22.31 -5.59 16.44
N ILE A 105 -23.25 -5.80 17.37
CA ILE A 105 -24.49 -6.56 17.14
C ILE A 105 -25.37 -5.84 16.12
N LYS A 106 -25.54 -4.53 16.27
CA LYS A 106 -26.29 -3.69 15.33
C LYS A 106 -25.68 -3.73 13.93
N SER A 107 -24.35 -3.81 13.82
CA SER A 107 -23.67 -3.97 12.52
C SER A 107 -23.95 -5.32 11.83
N CYS A 108 -24.55 -6.29 12.52
CA CYS A 108 -24.97 -7.57 11.97
C CYS A 108 -26.43 -7.61 11.50
N GLU A 109 -27.20 -6.55 11.75
CA GLU A 109 -28.58 -6.43 11.29
C GLU A 109 -28.61 -6.26 9.76
N SER A 110 -29.59 -6.84 9.08
CA SER A 110 -29.68 -6.80 7.61
C SER A 110 -29.90 -5.39 7.06
N ASP A 111 -30.51 -4.52 7.85
CA ASP A 111 -30.84 -3.12 7.57
C ASP A 111 -29.95 -2.14 8.35
N ALA A 112 -28.81 -2.62 8.88
CA ALA A 112 -27.87 -1.79 9.62
C ALA A 112 -27.43 -0.58 8.79
N PRO A 113 -27.48 0.65 9.34
CA PRO A 113 -27.12 1.86 8.60
C PRO A 113 -25.60 2.09 8.56
N PHE A 114 -24.79 1.04 8.75
CA PHE A 114 -23.34 1.12 8.89
C PHE A 114 -22.63 0.51 7.68
N PRO A 115 -21.40 0.96 7.38
CA PRO A 115 -20.60 0.31 6.36
C PRO A 115 -20.06 -1.01 6.91
N VAL A 116 -19.94 -2.02 6.04
CA VAL A 116 -19.45 -3.35 6.40
C VAL A 116 -18.29 -3.78 5.51
N HIS A 117 -17.47 -4.69 6.02
CA HIS A 117 -16.42 -5.31 5.22
C HIS A 117 -16.95 -6.55 4.49
N PRO A 118 -16.36 -6.94 3.35
CA PRO A 118 -16.53 -8.31 2.85
C PRO A 118 -16.12 -9.30 3.94
N GLY A 119 -16.97 -10.32 4.22
CA GLY A 119 -16.75 -11.26 5.32
C GLY A 119 -17.54 -10.95 6.61
N THR A 120 -18.20 -9.78 6.70
CA THR A 120 -19.02 -9.42 7.87
C THR A 120 -20.15 -10.43 8.13
N PRO A 121 -20.93 -10.93 7.14
CA PRO A 121 -21.97 -11.93 7.38
C PRO A 121 -21.44 -13.20 8.06
N GLU A 122 -20.26 -13.69 7.66
CA GLU A 122 -19.60 -14.86 8.23
C GLU A 122 -19.13 -14.61 9.68
N CYS A 123 -18.71 -13.38 9.99
CA CYS A 123 -18.42 -13.02 11.38
C CYS A 123 -19.68 -12.91 12.23
N CYS A 124 -20.81 -12.49 11.66
CA CYS A 124 -22.08 -12.34 12.38
C CYS A 124 -22.69 -13.68 12.82
N THR A 125 -22.32 -14.80 12.21
CA THR A 125 -22.74 -16.14 12.66
C THR A 125 -22.03 -16.59 13.95
N LYS A 126 -20.95 -15.91 14.35
CA LYS A 126 -20.19 -16.19 15.58
C LYS A 126 -20.79 -15.43 16.76
N GLU A 127 -20.39 -15.73 17.99
CA GLU A 127 -20.88 -15.05 19.19
C GLU A 127 -19.74 -14.51 20.06
N GLY A 128 -20.07 -13.57 20.96
CA GLY A 128 -19.16 -13.08 22.00
C GLY A 128 -17.80 -12.60 21.48
N LEU A 129 -16.72 -13.11 22.09
CA LEU A 129 -15.34 -12.77 21.74
C LEU A 129 -14.97 -13.21 20.31
N GLU A 130 -15.50 -14.34 19.84
CA GLU A 130 -15.16 -14.87 18.52
C GLU A 130 -15.68 -13.93 17.41
N ARG A 131 -16.89 -13.39 17.58
CA ARG A 131 -17.43 -12.34 16.69
C ARG A 131 -16.54 -11.10 16.70
N LYS A 132 -16.15 -10.60 17.88
CA LYS A 132 -15.31 -9.41 18.03
C LYS A 132 -13.97 -9.57 17.32
N LEU A 133 -13.29 -10.70 17.54
CA LEU A 133 -12.00 -11.00 16.90
C LEU A 133 -12.15 -11.17 15.39
N CYS A 134 -13.21 -11.84 14.93
CA CYS A 134 -13.49 -11.99 13.50
C CYS A 134 -13.68 -10.63 12.83
N MET A 135 -14.55 -9.77 13.37
CA MET A 135 -14.81 -8.43 12.84
C MET A 135 -13.56 -7.55 12.86
N ALA A 136 -12.73 -7.66 13.90
CA ALA A 136 -11.48 -6.91 14.01
C ALA A 136 -10.42 -7.34 12.97
N ALA A 137 -10.47 -8.58 12.49
CA ALA A 137 -9.58 -9.10 11.47
C ALA A 137 -10.02 -8.78 10.03
N LEU A 138 -11.24 -8.30 9.83
CA LEU A 138 -11.73 -7.90 8.51
C LEU A 138 -11.06 -6.60 8.06
N ASN A 139 -10.56 -6.59 6.84
CA ASN A 139 -9.87 -5.45 6.23
C ASN A 139 -10.49 -5.14 4.86
N HIS A 140 -10.42 -3.87 4.44
CA HIS A 140 -10.76 -3.51 3.06
C HIS A 140 -9.57 -3.74 2.14
N GLN A 141 -9.84 -4.15 0.90
CA GLN A 141 -8.81 -4.17 -0.14
C GLN A 141 -8.41 -2.74 -0.49
N PRO A 142 -7.12 -2.46 -0.72
CA PRO A 142 -6.65 -1.15 -1.18
C PRO A 142 -7.45 -0.63 -2.37
N ARG A 143 -7.78 0.67 -2.38
CA ARG A 143 -8.42 1.31 -3.54
C ARG A 143 -7.37 1.63 -4.60
N GLU A 144 -7.29 0.79 -5.63
CA GLU A 144 -6.31 0.92 -6.71
C GLU A 144 -6.65 2.05 -7.70
N PHE A 145 -7.95 2.36 -7.84
CA PHE A 145 -8.49 3.43 -8.67
C PHE A 145 -9.14 4.51 -7.79
N PRO A 146 -8.37 5.46 -7.23
CA PRO A 146 -8.94 6.61 -6.56
C PRO A 146 -9.74 7.46 -7.56
N THR A 147 -10.91 7.93 -7.14
CA THR A 147 -11.86 8.71 -7.93
C THR A 147 -11.99 10.16 -7.44
N TYR A 148 -11.31 10.51 -6.34
CA TYR A 148 -11.26 11.89 -5.86
C TYR A 148 -10.62 12.79 -6.93
N VAL A 149 -11.38 13.79 -7.35
CA VAL A 149 -10.91 14.89 -8.21
C VAL A 149 -11.18 16.16 -7.44
N GLU A 150 -10.13 16.93 -7.20
CA GLU A 150 -10.29 18.21 -6.52
C GLU A 150 -11.10 19.17 -7.41
N PRO A 151 -12.19 19.77 -6.91
CA PRO A 151 -12.97 20.74 -7.68
C PRO A 151 -12.17 22.02 -7.96
N THR A 152 -12.71 22.86 -8.84
CA THR A 152 -12.15 24.20 -9.09
C THR A 152 -12.19 25.06 -7.82
N ASN A 153 -11.34 26.09 -7.75
CA ASN A 153 -11.31 26.99 -6.59
C ASN A 153 -12.68 27.67 -6.38
N GLU A 154 -13.40 27.97 -7.47
CA GLU A 154 -14.74 28.53 -7.47
C GLU A 154 -15.75 27.57 -6.84
N GLU A 155 -15.80 26.32 -7.30
CA GLU A 155 -16.69 25.27 -6.77
C GLU A 155 -16.40 24.98 -5.30
N ILE A 156 -15.11 24.91 -4.91
CA ILE A 156 -14.68 24.74 -3.53
C ILE A 156 -15.25 25.87 -2.66
N CYS A 157 -15.07 27.12 -3.07
CA CYS A 157 -15.53 28.25 -2.27
C CYS A 157 -17.04 28.45 -2.28
N GLU A 158 -17.74 28.07 -3.35
CA GLU A 158 -19.20 28.04 -3.39
C GLU A 158 -19.75 27.02 -2.38
N ALA A 159 -19.26 25.78 -2.43
CA ALA A 159 -19.68 24.73 -1.51
C ALA A 159 -19.33 25.08 -0.06
N PHE A 160 -18.12 25.57 0.19
CA PHE A 160 -17.67 25.97 1.53
C PHE A 160 -18.51 27.12 2.11
N ARG A 161 -18.89 28.14 1.32
CA ARG A 161 -19.74 29.24 1.82
C ARG A 161 -21.16 28.79 2.11
N LYS A 162 -21.67 27.80 1.38
CA LYS A 162 -23.03 27.27 1.54
C LYS A 162 -23.16 26.46 2.82
N ASP A 163 -22.22 25.56 3.08
CA ASP A 163 -22.18 24.73 4.29
C ASP A 163 -20.73 24.37 4.63
N PRO A 164 -20.02 25.19 5.45
CA PRO A 164 -18.63 24.93 5.80
C PRO A 164 -18.41 23.58 6.47
N LYS A 165 -19.38 23.14 7.29
CA LYS A 165 -19.28 21.89 8.06
C LYS A 165 -19.54 20.68 7.16
N GLY A 166 -20.60 20.73 6.36
CA GLY A 166 -20.89 19.69 5.37
C GLY A 166 -19.79 19.55 4.32
N PHE A 167 -19.22 20.66 3.86
CA PHE A 167 -18.04 20.64 2.97
C PHE A 167 -16.86 19.93 3.61
N ALA A 168 -16.52 20.28 4.85
CA ALA A 168 -15.41 19.66 5.57
C ALA A 168 -15.63 18.16 5.75
N ASP A 169 -16.83 17.74 6.19
CA ASP A 169 -17.16 16.33 6.38
C ASP A 169 -17.07 15.53 5.08
N GLN A 170 -17.65 16.06 4.00
CA GLN A 170 -17.60 15.42 2.69
C GLN A 170 -16.16 15.25 2.21
N PHE A 171 -15.33 16.30 2.34
CA PHE A 171 -13.92 16.22 1.97
C PHE A 171 -13.14 15.20 2.82
N LEU A 172 -13.32 15.20 4.15
CA LEU A 172 -12.67 14.25 5.05
C LEU A 172 -13.03 12.81 4.67
N TYR A 173 -14.31 12.56 4.36
CA TYR A 173 -14.79 11.27 3.89
C TYR A 173 -14.18 10.89 2.54
N GLU A 174 -14.39 11.69 1.50
CA GLU A 174 -13.98 11.37 0.14
C GLU A 174 -12.47 11.17 0.04
N TYR A 175 -11.69 12.07 0.65
CA TYR A 175 -10.23 12.01 0.60
C TYR A 175 -9.71 10.79 1.35
N SER A 176 -10.21 10.52 2.56
CA SER A 176 -9.74 9.39 3.38
C SER A 176 -10.18 8.04 2.83
N SER A 177 -11.34 7.95 2.17
CA SER A 177 -11.77 6.73 1.48
C SER A 177 -10.99 6.48 0.19
N ASN A 178 -10.49 7.53 -0.48
CA ASN A 178 -9.68 7.39 -1.70
C ASN A 178 -8.20 7.14 -1.43
N TYR A 179 -7.64 7.75 -0.38
CA TYR A 179 -6.23 7.65 -0.01
C TYR A 179 -6.03 6.88 1.29
N GLY A 180 -6.94 5.94 1.55
CA GLY A 180 -7.04 5.23 2.82
C GLY A 180 -5.91 4.24 3.12
N GLN A 181 -4.86 4.14 2.31
CA GLN A 181 -3.65 3.40 2.67
C GLN A 181 -2.49 4.30 3.10
N ALA A 182 -2.65 5.63 3.01
CA ALA A 182 -1.70 6.54 3.66
C ALA A 182 -1.77 6.37 5.19
N PRO A 183 -0.62 6.44 5.91
CA PRO A 183 -0.60 6.44 7.37
C PRO A 183 -1.58 7.47 7.95
N LEU A 184 -2.32 7.08 8.99
CA LEU A 184 -3.37 7.92 9.58
C LEU A 184 -2.86 9.33 9.96
N PRO A 185 -1.68 9.51 10.58
CA PRO A 185 -1.17 10.85 10.86
C PRO A 185 -0.98 11.73 9.63
N LEU A 186 -0.57 11.16 8.48
CA LEU A 186 -0.44 11.92 7.24
C LEU A 186 -1.80 12.36 6.68
N LEU A 187 -2.82 11.49 6.76
CA LEU A 187 -4.19 11.85 6.37
C LEU A 187 -4.72 13.00 7.24
N ILE A 188 -4.53 12.93 8.56
CA ILE A 188 -4.92 14.00 9.49
C ILE A 188 -4.18 15.30 9.16
N GLY A 189 -2.85 15.24 9.03
CA GLY A 189 -2.03 16.41 8.75
C GLY A 189 -2.41 17.09 7.42
N TYR A 190 -2.58 16.31 6.36
CA TYR A 190 -2.94 16.84 5.05
C TYR A 190 -4.35 17.43 5.05
N THR A 191 -5.34 16.69 5.54
CA THR A 191 -6.73 17.15 5.51
C THR A 191 -6.95 18.41 6.36
N LYS A 192 -6.30 18.50 7.52
CA LYS A 192 -6.29 19.72 8.34
C LYS A 192 -5.68 20.91 7.59
N SER A 193 -4.52 20.71 6.95
CA SER A 193 -3.83 21.77 6.19
C SER A 193 -4.68 22.22 4.99
N TYR A 194 -5.32 21.28 4.30
CA TYR A 194 -6.22 21.55 3.19
C TYR A 194 -7.44 22.38 3.62
N LEU A 195 -8.14 21.97 4.68
CA LEU A 195 -9.30 22.71 5.18
C LEU A 195 -8.92 24.10 5.70
N SER A 196 -7.74 24.25 6.31
CA SER A 196 -7.18 25.55 6.67
C SER A 196 -6.95 26.45 5.44
N MET A 197 -6.38 25.91 4.37
CA MET A 197 -6.22 26.62 3.09
C MET A 197 -7.58 27.05 2.52
N VAL A 198 -8.57 26.16 2.51
CA VAL A 198 -9.92 26.49 1.99
C VAL A 198 -10.53 27.63 2.81
N GLY A 199 -10.49 27.53 4.14
CA GLY A 199 -11.03 28.56 5.04
C GLY A 199 -10.37 29.94 4.84
N SER A 200 -9.04 29.98 4.70
CA SER A 200 -8.30 31.23 4.51
C SER A 200 -8.47 31.81 3.10
N CYS A 201 -8.43 30.97 2.06
CA CYS A 201 -8.47 31.46 0.68
C CYS A 201 -9.87 31.80 0.18
N CYS A 202 -10.91 31.09 0.64
CA CYS A 202 -12.29 31.43 0.27
C CYS A 202 -12.81 32.72 0.92
N THR A 203 -12.14 33.20 1.97
CA THR A 203 -12.42 34.47 2.65
C THR A 203 -11.44 35.59 2.29
N SER A 204 -10.44 35.29 1.44
CA SER A 204 -9.44 36.26 0.98
C SER A 204 -10.02 37.24 -0.04
N ALA A 205 -9.52 38.48 -0.02
CA ALA A 205 -9.78 39.47 -1.06
C ALA A 205 -9.14 39.11 -2.42
N SER A 206 -8.22 38.14 -2.45
CA SER A 206 -7.59 37.64 -3.68
C SER A 206 -7.47 36.11 -3.65
N PRO A 207 -8.59 35.37 -3.83
CA PRO A 207 -8.63 33.92 -3.65
C PRO A 207 -7.62 33.17 -4.53
N THR A 208 -7.47 33.54 -5.80
CA THR A 208 -6.55 32.86 -6.73
C THR A 208 -5.09 32.92 -6.27
N VAL A 209 -4.64 34.11 -5.83
CA VAL A 209 -3.26 34.29 -5.34
C VAL A 209 -3.06 33.53 -4.02
N CYS A 210 -4.07 33.53 -3.15
CA CYS A 210 -4.05 32.75 -1.91
C CYS A 210 -3.91 31.25 -2.20
N PHE A 211 -4.79 30.67 -3.02
CA PHE A 211 -4.76 29.25 -3.34
C PHE A 211 -3.44 28.83 -3.96
N LEU A 212 -2.89 29.60 -4.90
CA LEU A 212 -1.59 29.30 -5.49
C LEU A 212 -0.49 29.22 -4.42
N LYS A 213 -0.45 30.20 -3.51
CA LYS A 213 0.54 30.25 -2.42
C LYS A 213 0.39 29.06 -1.47
N GLU A 214 -0.82 28.83 -0.96
CA GLU A 214 -1.08 27.78 0.02
C GLU A 214 -0.86 26.39 -0.57
N ARG A 215 -1.28 26.14 -1.83
CA ARG A 215 -1.00 24.87 -2.53
C ARG A 215 0.50 24.59 -2.66
N LEU A 216 1.30 25.61 -2.95
CA LEU A 216 2.76 25.47 -3.00
C LEU A 216 3.34 25.15 -1.62
N GLN A 217 2.79 25.72 -0.55
CA GLN A 217 3.21 25.45 0.82
C GLN A 217 2.86 24.04 1.29
N ILE A 218 1.67 23.52 0.96
CA ILE A 218 1.23 22.17 1.35
C ILE A 218 1.61 21.08 0.33
N LYS A 219 2.31 21.43 -0.76
CA LYS A 219 2.66 20.51 -1.86
C LYS A 219 3.40 19.28 -1.37
N GLU A 220 4.41 19.45 -0.51
CA GLU A 220 5.21 18.31 -0.03
C GLU A 220 4.37 17.32 0.77
N LEU A 221 3.49 17.82 1.63
CA LEU A 221 2.56 16.98 2.40
C LEU A 221 1.52 16.29 1.51
N SER A 222 1.04 16.98 0.47
CA SER A 222 0.14 16.40 -0.54
C SER A 222 0.81 15.24 -1.29
N VAL A 223 2.03 15.47 -1.80
CA VAL A 223 2.80 14.45 -2.52
C VAL A 223 3.15 13.30 -1.59
N LEU A 224 3.60 13.58 -0.36
CA LEU A 224 3.89 12.55 0.62
C LEU A 224 2.65 11.69 0.92
N THR A 225 1.49 12.29 1.14
CA THR A 225 0.24 11.57 1.43
C THR A 225 -0.17 10.67 0.27
N THR A 226 -0.22 11.21 -0.95
CA THR A 226 -0.64 10.47 -2.14
C THR A 226 0.34 9.36 -2.52
N MET A 227 1.65 9.62 -2.42
CA MET A 227 2.69 8.62 -2.69
C MET A 227 2.72 7.53 -1.64
N SER A 228 2.62 7.88 -0.35
CA SER A 228 2.51 6.90 0.74
C SER A 228 1.31 5.99 0.54
N ASN A 229 0.14 6.55 0.22
CA ASN A 229 -1.05 5.76 -0.11
C ASN A 229 -0.76 4.76 -1.25
N ARG A 230 -0.12 5.23 -2.34
CA ARG A 230 0.14 4.40 -3.51
C ARG A 230 1.08 3.23 -3.20
N VAL A 231 2.20 3.49 -2.54
CA VAL A 231 3.18 2.45 -2.20
C VAL A 231 2.67 1.50 -1.11
N CYS A 232 1.93 2.01 -0.12
CA CYS A 232 1.29 1.17 0.90
C CYS A 232 0.14 0.34 0.33
N SER A 233 -0.59 0.84 -0.67
CA SER A 233 -1.60 0.04 -1.40
C SER A 233 -0.97 -1.14 -2.12
N GLN A 234 0.14 -0.91 -2.83
CA GLN A 234 0.88 -1.99 -3.50
C GLN A 234 1.47 -2.98 -2.48
N TYR A 235 2.00 -2.48 -1.37
CA TYR A 235 2.51 -3.32 -0.28
C TYR A 235 1.41 -4.18 0.36
N ALA A 236 0.24 -3.62 0.63
CA ALA A 236 -0.90 -4.35 1.19
C ALA A 236 -1.41 -5.43 0.22
N ALA A 237 -1.40 -5.17 -1.09
CA ALA A 237 -1.80 -6.14 -2.11
C ALA A 237 -0.82 -7.31 -2.25
N TYR A 238 0.48 -7.03 -2.16
CA TYR A 238 1.52 -8.04 -2.37
C TYR A 238 1.99 -8.73 -1.10
N GLY A 239 1.93 -8.06 0.04
CA GLY A 239 2.67 -8.44 1.24
C GLY A 239 4.18 -8.27 1.08
N LYS A 240 4.93 -8.53 2.17
CA LYS A 240 6.35 -8.20 2.28
C LYS A 240 7.24 -8.82 1.20
N GLU A 241 7.17 -10.15 1.04
CA GLU A 241 8.09 -10.88 0.16
C GLU A 241 7.87 -10.55 -1.32
N LYS A 242 6.62 -10.49 -1.75
CA LYS A 242 6.27 -10.15 -3.14
C LYS A 242 6.46 -8.65 -3.42
N SER A 243 6.31 -7.79 -2.41
CA SER A 243 6.70 -6.38 -2.51
C SER A 243 8.20 -6.23 -2.75
N ARG A 244 9.06 -6.96 -2.02
CA ARG A 244 10.52 -6.97 -2.26
C ARG A 244 10.86 -7.37 -3.70
N LEU A 245 10.23 -8.45 -4.17
CA LEU A 245 10.38 -8.93 -5.55
C LEU A 245 9.94 -7.87 -6.57
N SER A 246 8.77 -7.27 -6.36
CA SER A 246 8.22 -6.20 -7.20
C SER A 246 9.17 -5.02 -7.34
N HIS A 247 9.71 -4.51 -6.22
CA HIS A 247 10.66 -3.41 -6.24
C HIS A 247 11.95 -3.77 -6.99
N LEU A 248 12.47 -4.99 -6.81
CA LEU A 248 13.64 -5.47 -7.55
C LEU A 248 13.37 -5.52 -9.06
N ILE A 249 12.21 -6.03 -9.48
CA ILE A 249 11.80 -6.07 -10.90
C ILE A 249 11.72 -4.65 -11.46
N LYS A 250 11.02 -3.72 -10.78
CA LYS A 250 10.89 -2.33 -11.23
C LYS A 250 12.24 -1.64 -11.38
N LEU A 251 13.15 -1.81 -10.42
CA LEU A 251 14.49 -1.23 -10.50
C LEU A 251 15.32 -1.84 -11.63
N ALA A 252 15.29 -3.17 -11.78
CA ALA A 252 15.97 -3.87 -12.87
C ALA A 252 15.48 -3.41 -14.26
N GLN A 253 14.20 -3.06 -14.38
CA GLN A 253 13.61 -2.52 -15.60
C GLN A 253 13.93 -1.04 -15.84
N LYS A 254 14.01 -0.22 -14.78
CA LYS A 254 14.30 1.22 -14.89
C LYS A 254 15.78 1.52 -15.13
N VAL A 255 16.66 0.69 -14.60
CA VAL A 255 18.11 0.81 -14.78
C VAL A 255 18.72 -0.54 -15.16
N PRO A 256 18.40 -1.06 -16.35
CA PRO A 256 18.87 -2.38 -16.76
C PRO A 256 20.39 -2.42 -16.96
N SER A 257 21.09 -1.28 -17.00
CA SER A 257 22.56 -1.18 -17.03
C SER A 257 23.24 -1.40 -15.67
N ALA A 258 22.52 -1.25 -14.55
CA ALA A 258 23.08 -1.45 -13.21
C ALA A 258 23.40 -2.92 -12.94
N ASN A 259 24.14 -3.18 -11.86
CA ASN A 259 24.34 -4.51 -11.29
C ASN A 259 23.36 -4.74 -10.13
N LEU A 260 23.22 -6.01 -9.71
CA LEU A 260 22.32 -6.39 -8.63
C LEU A 260 22.67 -5.67 -7.32
N GLU A 261 23.95 -5.50 -7.03
CA GLU A 261 24.45 -4.88 -5.80
C GLU A 261 24.05 -3.41 -5.67
N ALA A 262 23.80 -2.71 -6.78
CA ALA A 262 23.32 -1.32 -6.76
C ALA A 262 21.80 -1.19 -6.55
N VAL A 263 21.00 -2.20 -6.90
CA VAL A 263 19.53 -2.11 -6.86
C VAL A 263 18.90 -2.93 -5.73
N MET A 264 19.51 -4.05 -5.34
CA MET A 264 18.98 -4.94 -4.31
C MET A 264 18.84 -4.24 -2.95
N PRO A 265 19.83 -3.47 -2.47
CA PRO A 265 19.69 -2.75 -1.20
C PRO A 265 18.55 -1.73 -1.22
N LEU A 266 18.29 -1.10 -2.36
CA LEU A 266 17.18 -0.14 -2.52
C LEU A 266 15.82 -0.85 -2.46
N ALA A 267 15.68 -2.00 -3.10
CA ALA A 267 14.46 -2.81 -3.04
C ALA A 267 14.17 -3.31 -1.61
N GLU A 268 15.20 -3.69 -0.86
CA GLU A 268 15.09 -4.10 0.54
C GLU A 268 14.76 -2.94 1.46
N ASP A 269 15.45 -1.81 1.31
CA ASP A 269 15.26 -0.60 2.11
C ASP A 269 13.81 -0.11 2.01
N LEU A 270 13.28 0.05 0.79
CA LEU A 270 11.89 0.46 0.60
C LEU A 270 10.93 -0.56 1.20
N THR A 271 11.15 -1.85 0.99
CA THR A 271 10.27 -2.90 1.55
C THR A 271 10.27 -2.87 3.08
N GLN A 272 11.42 -2.61 3.71
CA GLN A 272 11.52 -2.48 5.16
C GLN A 272 10.79 -1.23 5.65
N ILE A 273 10.95 -0.10 4.97
CA ILE A 273 10.23 1.14 5.28
C ILE A 273 8.72 0.91 5.22
N LEU A 274 8.21 0.29 4.15
CA LEU A 274 6.78 0.02 4.01
C LEU A 274 6.26 -0.91 5.11
N SER A 275 7.02 -1.95 5.45
CA SER A 275 6.66 -2.88 6.54
C SER A 275 6.59 -2.22 7.91
N ARG A 276 7.36 -1.15 8.13
CA ARG A 276 7.36 -0.38 9.38
C ARG A 276 6.33 0.73 9.38
N CYS A 277 6.21 1.48 8.28
CA CYS A 277 5.51 2.76 8.26
C CYS A 277 4.06 2.71 7.77
N CYS A 278 3.66 1.75 6.93
CA CYS A 278 2.31 1.74 6.35
C CYS A 278 1.19 1.57 7.37
N GLU A 279 1.47 0.84 8.46
CA GLU A 279 0.55 0.63 9.59
C GLU A 279 1.03 1.32 10.88
N SER A 280 2.06 2.16 10.79
CA SER A 280 2.59 2.89 11.95
C SER A 280 1.62 3.98 12.40
N THR A 281 1.52 4.14 13.71
CA THR A 281 0.85 5.28 14.34
C THR A 281 1.79 6.48 14.55
N SER A 282 3.08 6.36 14.19
CA SER A 282 4.05 7.47 14.31
C SER A 282 3.80 8.52 13.25
N GLU A 283 3.77 9.79 13.65
CA GLU A 283 3.47 10.91 12.77
C GLU A 283 4.52 11.12 11.67
N ASP A 284 5.77 10.78 11.97
CA ASP A 284 6.95 11.11 11.16
C ASP A 284 7.57 9.91 10.43
N CYS A 285 7.07 8.68 10.61
CA CYS A 285 7.71 7.47 10.05
C CYS A 285 7.94 7.60 8.55
N MET A 286 6.86 7.78 7.79
CA MET A 286 6.96 7.91 6.33
C MET A 286 7.55 9.25 5.90
N ALA A 287 7.29 10.31 6.68
CA ALA A 287 7.80 11.66 6.42
C ALA A 287 9.33 11.75 6.54
N LYS A 288 9.94 10.87 7.32
CA LYS A 288 11.39 10.77 7.49
C LYS A 288 12.00 9.71 6.56
N GLU A 289 11.48 8.50 6.60
CA GLU A 289 12.11 7.34 5.97
C GLU A 289 12.05 7.40 4.43
N LEU A 290 10.95 7.92 3.86
CA LEU A 290 10.79 7.96 2.40
C LEU A 290 11.71 9.00 1.73
N PRO A 291 11.88 10.23 2.27
CA PRO A 291 12.92 11.14 1.81
C PRO A 291 14.34 10.56 1.92
N GLU A 292 14.69 9.94 3.05
CA GLU A 292 16.01 9.31 3.23
C GLU A 292 16.26 8.19 2.21
N HIS A 293 15.26 7.33 1.97
CA HIS A 293 15.31 6.32 0.92
C HIS A 293 15.59 6.93 -0.46
N THR A 294 14.94 8.05 -0.75
CA THR A 294 15.05 8.71 -2.05
C THR A 294 16.45 9.26 -2.31
N LEU A 295 17.14 9.77 -1.27
CA LEU A 295 18.54 10.17 -1.40
C LEU A 295 19.44 8.97 -1.70
N LYS A 296 19.21 7.82 -1.05
CA LYS A 296 19.94 6.57 -1.35
C LYS A 296 19.76 6.13 -2.81
N ILE A 297 18.58 6.32 -3.40
CA ILE A 297 18.36 6.05 -4.83
C ILE A 297 19.34 6.88 -5.67
N CYS A 298 19.45 8.18 -5.41
CA CYS A 298 20.35 9.05 -6.16
C CYS A 298 21.83 8.72 -5.95
N ASP A 299 22.24 8.43 -4.73
CA ASP A 299 23.62 8.03 -4.42
C ASP A 299 24.05 6.79 -5.21
N ASN A 300 23.13 5.84 -5.42
CA ASN A 300 23.42 4.58 -6.10
C ASN A 300 23.21 4.65 -7.63
N LEU A 301 22.21 5.39 -8.09
CA LEU A 301 21.69 5.27 -9.45
C LEU A 301 21.84 6.52 -10.34
N SER A 302 22.12 7.70 -9.78
CA SER A 302 22.21 8.96 -10.56
C SER A 302 23.18 8.89 -11.75
N SER A 303 24.31 8.18 -11.59
CA SER A 303 25.32 8.01 -12.64
C SER A 303 25.09 6.80 -13.56
N LYS A 304 23.99 6.06 -13.40
CA LYS A 304 23.76 4.78 -14.10
C LYS A 304 23.01 4.94 -15.42
N ASN A 305 22.17 5.97 -15.54
CA ASN A 305 21.54 6.39 -16.79
C ASN A 305 21.03 7.83 -16.70
N SER A 306 20.72 8.44 -17.85
CA SER A 306 20.27 9.84 -17.92
C SER A 306 18.94 10.10 -17.21
N LYS A 307 18.02 9.12 -17.17
CA LYS A 307 16.72 9.30 -16.52
C LYS A 307 16.85 9.43 -15.00
N PHE A 308 17.73 8.65 -14.37
CA PHE A 308 18.02 8.81 -12.94
C PHE A 308 18.83 10.08 -12.68
N GLU A 309 19.76 10.45 -13.57
CA GLU A 309 20.46 11.73 -13.50
C GLU A 309 19.48 12.91 -13.48
N GLU A 310 18.55 12.95 -14.44
CA GLU A 310 17.50 13.96 -14.55
C GLU A 310 16.59 13.97 -13.31
N CYS A 311 16.08 12.82 -12.88
CA CYS A 311 15.22 12.76 -11.69
C CYS A 311 15.93 13.24 -10.42
N CYS A 312 17.23 13.00 -10.29
CA CYS A 312 18.02 13.42 -9.13
C CYS A 312 18.38 14.91 -9.12
N GLN A 313 18.05 15.65 -10.19
CA GLN A 313 18.15 17.11 -10.24
C GLN A 313 16.88 17.81 -9.69
N GLU A 314 15.83 17.05 -9.37
CA GLU A 314 14.64 17.58 -8.73
C GLU A 314 14.95 18.21 -7.36
N LYS A 315 14.22 19.28 -7.03
CA LYS A 315 14.57 20.15 -5.89
C LYS A 315 14.33 19.54 -4.51
N THR A 316 13.41 18.59 -4.39
CA THR A 316 12.99 18.02 -3.10
C THR A 316 13.00 16.50 -3.18
N PRO A 317 13.30 15.79 -2.08
CA PRO A 317 13.27 14.33 -2.07
C PRO A 317 11.95 13.76 -2.58
N MET A 318 10.82 14.39 -2.25
CA MET A 318 9.52 13.90 -2.73
C MET A 318 9.31 14.10 -4.23
N ASN A 319 9.86 15.16 -4.84
CA ASN A 319 9.85 15.30 -6.30
C ASN A 319 10.76 14.26 -6.98
N ILE A 320 11.94 13.98 -6.40
CA ILE A 320 12.82 12.91 -6.86
C ILE A 320 12.08 11.56 -6.79
N PHE A 321 11.38 11.28 -5.69
CA PHE A 321 10.62 10.04 -5.50
C PHE A 321 9.49 9.93 -6.53
N MET A 322 8.73 11.01 -6.76
CA MET A 322 7.71 11.07 -7.81
C MET A 322 8.30 10.77 -9.18
N CYS A 323 9.38 11.45 -9.56
CA CYS A 323 10.04 11.26 -10.85
C CYS A 323 10.51 9.81 -11.04
N THR A 324 11.22 9.27 -10.04
CA THR A 324 11.72 7.89 -10.07
C THR A 324 10.58 6.87 -10.04
N TYR A 325 9.49 7.12 -9.33
CA TYR A 325 8.31 6.24 -9.29
C TYR A 325 7.61 6.15 -10.65
N PHE A 326 7.33 7.30 -11.28
CA PHE A 326 6.64 7.39 -12.57
C PHE A 326 7.55 7.12 -13.78
N MET A 327 8.86 7.02 -13.58
CA MET A 327 9.79 6.61 -14.62
C MET A 327 9.33 5.27 -15.26
N PRO A 328 9.12 5.22 -16.59
CA PRO A 328 8.78 3.97 -17.26
C PRO A 328 10.00 3.04 -17.32
N ALA A 329 9.76 1.75 -17.57
CA ALA A 329 10.81 0.80 -17.89
C ALA A 329 11.70 1.34 -19.04
N ALA A 330 13.01 1.14 -18.94
CA ALA A 330 13.95 1.41 -20.01
C ALA A 330 13.90 0.28 -21.05
N GLU A 331 14.51 0.51 -22.22
CA GLU A 331 14.67 -0.56 -23.20
C GLU A 331 15.53 -1.70 -22.61
N PRO A 332 15.07 -2.96 -22.67
CA PRO A 332 15.80 -4.08 -22.09
C PRO A 332 17.15 -4.30 -22.76
N LEU A 333 18.10 -4.86 -22.01
CA LEU A 333 19.39 -5.24 -22.59
C LEU A 333 19.26 -6.48 -23.47
N GLN A 334 19.89 -6.43 -24.64
CA GLN A 334 20.05 -7.60 -25.53
C GLN A 334 21.14 -8.53 -24.97
N LEU A 335 20.75 -9.39 -24.04
CA LEU A 335 21.64 -10.37 -23.40
C LEU A 335 21.18 -11.80 -23.71
N PRO A 336 22.06 -12.81 -23.58
CA PRO A 336 21.68 -14.20 -23.73
C PRO A 336 20.55 -14.62 -22.79
N ALA A 337 19.78 -15.62 -23.22
CA ALA A 337 18.72 -16.20 -22.41
C ALA A 337 19.27 -16.75 -21.08
N ILE A 338 18.54 -16.51 -19.99
CA ILE A 338 18.91 -17.00 -18.67
C ILE A 338 18.29 -18.38 -18.41
N ASN A 339 19.07 -19.28 -17.80
CA ASN A 339 18.57 -20.57 -17.35
C ASN A 339 17.91 -20.46 -15.97
N LEU A 340 16.94 -21.33 -15.69
CA LEU A 340 16.35 -21.44 -14.37
C LEU A 340 17.44 -21.81 -13.33
N PRO A 341 17.30 -21.36 -12.07
CA PRO A 341 18.19 -21.77 -10.99
C PRO A 341 18.22 -23.29 -10.84
N THR A 342 19.40 -23.83 -10.57
CA THR A 342 19.61 -25.28 -10.42
C THR A 342 19.26 -25.77 -9.03
N LYS A 343 19.24 -27.10 -8.83
CA LYS A 343 19.12 -27.73 -7.51
C LYS A 343 20.16 -27.20 -6.51
N THR A 344 21.41 -27.05 -6.94
CA THR A 344 22.50 -26.54 -6.08
C THR A 344 22.28 -25.08 -5.68
N ASP A 345 21.65 -24.30 -6.55
CA ASP A 345 21.33 -22.90 -6.27
C ASP A 345 20.17 -22.79 -5.26
N LEU A 346 19.13 -23.60 -5.42
CA LEU A 346 17.87 -23.47 -4.68
C LEU A 346 17.79 -24.25 -3.37
N CYS A 347 18.50 -25.37 -3.23
CA CYS A 347 18.47 -26.20 -2.02
C CYS A 347 19.67 -25.95 -1.08
N GLY A 348 20.49 -24.94 -1.36
CA GLY A 348 21.68 -24.58 -0.58
C GLY A 348 21.46 -23.37 0.34
N GLN A 349 22.53 -22.89 0.97
CA GLN A 349 22.48 -21.71 1.85
C GLN A 349 22.28 -20.38 1.09
N ARG A 350 22.42 -20.38 -0.24
CA ARG A 350 22.36 -19.18 -1.10
C ARG A 350 21.05 -19.06 -1.90
N THR A 351 19.99 -19.75 -1.50
CA THR A 351 18.70 -19.79 -2.23
C THR A 351 18.14 -18.41 -2.53
N THR A 352 18.06 -17.53 -1.53
CA THR A 352 17.53 -16.17 -1.71
C THR A 352 18.37 -15.39 -2.72
N GLN A 353 19.70 -15.42 -2.59
CA GLN A 353 20.61 -14.75 -3.52
C GLN A 353 20.49 -15.28 -4.96
N ALA A 354 20.32 -16.60 -5.13
CA ALA A 354 20.12 -17.19 -6.45
C ALA A 354 18.79 -16.77 -7.08
N MET A 355 17.70 -16.74 -6.30
CA MET A 355 16.40 -16.27 -6.75
C MET A 355 16.40 -14.78 -7.10
N ASP A 356 17.06 -13.94 -6.30
CA ASP A 356 17.19 -12.51 -6.54
C ASP A 356 17.97 -12.25 -7.81
N LYS A 357 19.12 -12.94 -7.98
CA LYS A 357 19.91 -12.86 -9.21
C LYS A 357 19.11 -13.29 -10.42
N TYR A 358 18.38 -14.41 -10.35
CA TYR A 358 17.53 -14.85 -11.45
C TYR A 358 16.44 -13.84 -11.79
N THR A 359 15.76 -13.30 -10.77
CA THR A 359 14.72 -12.28 -10.94
C THR A 359 15.27 -11.03 -11.62
N PHE A 360 16.38 -10.50 -11.10
CA PHE A 360 17.04 -9.31 -11.62
C PHE A 360 17.44 -9.50 -13.08
N GLU A 361 18.11 -10.61 -13.39
CA GLU A 361 18.59 -10.88 -14.73
C GLU A 361 17.43 -11.15 -15.72
N LEU A 362 16.37 -11.86 -15.31
CA LEU A 362 15.18 -12.02 -16.15
C LEU A 362 14.53 -10.65 -16.44
N SER A 363 14.36 -9.82 -15.41
CA SER A 363 13.63 -8.56 -15.49
C SER A 363 14.30 -7.51 -16.39
N ARG A 364 15.63 -7.36 -16.30
CA ARG A 364 16.39 -6.40 -17.13
C ARG A 364 16.51 -6.77 -18.61
N ARG A 365 16.10 -8.00 -18.97
CA ARG A 365 16.12 -8.54 -20.34
C ARG A 365 14.73 -8.67 -20.95
N THR A 366 13.69 -8.64 -20.13
CA THR A 366 12.33 -8.99 -20.56
C THR A 366 11.47 -7.75 -20.66
N ARG A 367 11.01 -7.43 -21.88
CA ARG A 367 10.02 -6.37 -22.11
C ARG A 367 8.63 -6.83 -21.69
N LEU A 368 8.35 -6.82 -20.40
CA LEU A 368 7.05 -7.23 -19.87
C LEU A 368 6.74 -6.44 -18.59
N PRO A 369 5.52 -5.93 -18.39
CA PRO A 369 5.19 -5.14 -17.20
C PRO A 369 5.41 -5.94 -15.90
N GLU A 370 5.78 -5.23 -14.83
CA GLU A 370 6.14 -5.86 -13.55
C GLU A 370 5.04 -6.77 -13.01
N VAL A 371 3.75 -6.39 -13.12
CA VAL A 371 2.62 -7.19 -12.62
C VAL A 371 2.58 -8.61 -13.23
N PHE A 372 3.03 -8.77 -14.48
CA PHE A 372 3.13 -10.08 -15.12
C PHE A 372 4.35 -10.85 -14.63
N LEU A 373 5.52 -10.18 -14.53
CA LEU A 373 6.75 -10.82 -14.06
C LEU A 373 6.61 -11.29 -12.61
N SER A 374 6.05 -10.47 -11.73
CA SER A 374 5.76 -10.83 -10.34
C SER A 374 4.81 -12.02 -10.24
N LYS A 375 3.78 -12.10 -11.10
CA LYS A 375 2.86 -13.24 -11.16
C LYS A 375 3.56 -14.52 -11.59
N VAL A 376 4.31 -14.49 -12.69
CA VAL A 376 4.90 -15.71 -13.27
C VAL A 376 6.11 -16.22 -12.48
N LEU A 377 6.93 -15.31 -11.93
CA LEU A 377 8.09 -15.67 -11.12
C LEU A 377 7.68 -16.44 -9.87
N GLU A 378 6.59 -16.03 -9.21
CA GLU A 378 6.05 -16.74 -8.06
C GLU A 378 5.64 -18.17 -8.44
N THR A 379 4.86 -18.32 -9.52
CA THR A 379 4.40 -19.63 -10.02
C THR A 379 5.52 -20.51 -10.58
N THR A 380 6.67 -19.93 -10.91
CA THR A 380 7.83 -20.66 -11.46
C THR A 380 8.80 -21.08 -10.36
N LEU A 381 9.17 -20.16 -9.46
CA LEU A 381 10.21 -20.40 -8.46
C LEU A 381 9.71 -21.17 -7.24
N LYS A 382 8.43 -21.04 -6.88
CA LYS A 382 7.86 -21.77 -5.73
C LYS A 382 7.87 -23.29 -5.95
N PRO A 383 7.34 -23.85 -7.06
CA PRO A 383 7.39 -25.30 -7.29
C PRO A 383 8.81 -25.86 -7.40
N LEU A 384 9.74 -25.09 -7.98
CA LEU A 384 11.16 -25.50 -8.01
C LEU A 384 11.77 -25.59 -6.60
N ARG A 385 11.38 -24.69 -5.69
CA ARG A 385 11.84 -24.74 -4.30
C ARG A 385 11.24 -25.94 -3.55
N GLU A 386 9.97 -26.25 -3.80
CA GLU A 386 9.29 -27.40 -3.20
C GLU A 386 9.97 -28.73 -3.61
N CYS A 387 10.67 -28.79 -4.75
CA CYS A 387 11.52 -29.95 -5.08
C CYS A 387 12.65 -30.22 -4.07
N CYS A 388 13.07 -29.25 -3.27
CA CYS A 388 14.08 -29.45 -2.23
C CYS A 388 13.56 -30.31 -1.06
N GLU A 389 12.24 -30.37 -0.88
CA GLU A 389 11.58 -31.11 0.21
C GLU A 389 11.17 -32.53 -0.20
N THR A 390 11.32 -32.87 -1.49
CA THR A 390 10.96 -34.20 -2.01
C THR A 390 12.04 -35.25 -1.72
N GLN A 391 11.61 -36.52 -1.59
CA GLN A 391 12.50 -37.64 -1.32
C GLN A 391 13.58 -37.83 -2.41
N ASP A 392 13.22 -37.62 -3.68
CA ASP A 392 14.16 -37.54 -4.79
C ASP A 392 14.13 -36.15 -5.43
N SER A 393 14.82 -35.22 -4.77
CA SER A 393 14.99 -33.86 -5.28
C SER A 393 15.60 -33.83 -6.69
N ALA A 394 16.54 -34.72 -7.03
CA ALA A 394 17.15 -34.70 -8.35
C ALA A 394 16.15 -35.06 -9.46
N ALA A 395 15.33 -36.08 -9.25
CA ALA A 395 14.25 -36.47 -10.16
C ALA A 395 13.14 -35.39 -10.25
N CYS A 396 12.83 -34.72 -9.14
CA CYS A 396 11.88 -33.61 -9.15
C CYS A 396 12.37 -32.47 -10.03
N PHE A 397 13.63 -32.03 -9.87
CA PHE A 397 14.21 -30.96 -10.68
C PHE A 397 14.32 -31.33 -12.17
N SER A 398 14.70 -32.57 -12.50
CA SER A 398 14.80 -33.01 -13.90
C SER A 398 13.44 -33.03 -14.60
N THR A 399 12.36 -33.28 -13.85
CA THR A 399 10.98 -33.27 -14.35
C THR A 399 10.39 -31.86 -14.43
N GLN A 400 10.53 -31.07 -13.36
CA GLN A 400 9.88 -29.77 -13.22
C GLN A 400 10.58 -28.67 -14.03
N SER A 401 11.91 -28.66 -14.10
CA SER A 401 12.64 -27.54 -14.72
C SER A 401 12.30 -27.33 -16.20
N PRO A 402 12.25 -28.37 -17.06
CA PRO A 402 11.86 -28.19 -18.46
C PRO A 402 10.40 -27.74 -18.63
N LEU A 403 9.49 -28.26 -17.80
CA LEU A 403 8.07 -27.90 -17.82
C LEU A 403 7.88 -26.42 -17.47
N LEU A 404 8.45 -25.99 -16.36
CA LEU A 404 8.35 -24.62 -15.87
C LEU A 404 9.06 -23.63 -16.82
N LYS A 405 10.18 -24.02 -17.43
CA LYS A 405 10.85 -23.21 -18.46
C LYS A 405 9.93 -22.95 -19.66
N LYS A 406 9.22 -23.98 -20.13
CA LYS A 406 8.26 -23.87 -21.24
C LYS A 406 7.06 -23.00 -20.86
N GLN A 407 6.51 -23.18 -19.66
CA GLN A 407 5.40 -22.37 -19.16
C GLN A 407 5.79 -20.89 -19.01
N LEU A 408 6.96 -20.61 -18.44
CA LEU A 408 7.49 -19.26 -18.30
C LEU A 408 7.66 -18.58 -19.67
N THR A 409 8.26 -19.29 -20.64
CA THR A 409 8.48 -18.75 -21.99
C THR A 409 7.14 -18.41 -22.66
N SER A 410 6.19 -19.35 -22.65
CA SER A 410 4.83 -19.15 -23.20
C SER A 410 4.09 -17.99 -22.52
N PHE A 411 4.21 -17.87 -21.19
CA PHE A 411 3.60 -16.77 -20.44
C PHE A 411 4.18 -15.41 -20.84
N ILE A 412 5.51 -15.32 -20.96
CA ILE A 412 6.19 -14.09 -21.39
C ILE A 412 5.79 -13.71 -22.80
N GLU A 413 5.82 -14.64 -23.76
CA GLU A 413 5.43 -14.39 -25.16
C GLU A 413 3.98 -13.89 -25.26
N ARG A 414 3.06 -14.51 -24.52
CA ARG A 414 1.66 -14.09 -24.49
C ARG A 414 1.48 -12.72 -23.84
N GLY A 415 2.19 -12.45 -22.74
CA GLY A 415 2.18 -11.14 -22.10
C GLY A 415 2.72 -10.03 -23.01
N GLN A 416 3.81 -10.33 -23.73
CA GLN A 416 4.37 -9.43 -24.74
C GLN A 416 3.38 -9.17 -25.87
N GLU A 417 2.69 -10.20 -26.37
CA GLU A 417 1.65 -10.05 -27.37
C GLU A 417 0.49 -9.17 -26.87
N MET A 418 0.07 -9.35 -25.61
CA MET A 418 -1.02 -8.58 -25.02
C MET A 418 -0.67 -7.10 -24.84
N CYS A 419 0.59 -6.81 -24.54
CA CYS A 419 1.10 -5.45 -24.31
C CYS A 419 1.84 -4.84 -25.50
N ALA A 420 1.89 -5.53 -26.64
CA ALA A 420 2.67 -5.10 -27.78
C ALA A 420 2.22 -3.72 -28.29
N ASP A 421 3.18 -2.88 -28.67
CA ASP A 421 3.02 -1.48 -29.13
C ASP A 421 2.51 -0.49 -28.08
N TYR A 422 2.04 -0.92 -26.91
CA TYR A 422 1.42 -0.02 -25.93
C TYR A 422 2.41 1.00 -25.37
N SER A 423 3.63 0.57 -25.02
CA SER A 423 4.64 1.45 -24.40
C SER A 423 5.35 2.39 -25.38
N GLU A 424 5.24 2.16 -26.69
CA GLU A 424 6.00 2.89 -27.72
C GLU A 424 5.17 3.92 -28.48
N ASN A 425 3.85 3.94 -28.29
CA ASN A 425 2.94 4.72 -29.12
C ASN A 425 1.99 5.54 -28.24
N THR A 426 1.47 6.63 -28.81
CA THR A 426 0.31 7.31 -28.21
C THR A 426 -0.88 6.35 -28.21
N PHE A 427 -1.84 6.55 -27.30
CA PHE A 427 -2.97 5.62 -27.17
C PHE A 427 -3.80 5.49 -28.46
N THR A 428 -3.98 6.58 -29.21
CA THR A 428 -4.68 6.57 -30.50
C THR A 428 -3.92 5.80 -31.57
N GLU A 429 -2.60 5.95 -31.64
CA GLU A 429 -1.75 5.23 -32.57
C GLU A 429 -1.66 3.74 -32.22
N TYR A 430 -1.57 3.43 -30.91
CA TYR A 430 -1.67 2.08 -30.40
C TYR A 430 -2.98 1.38 -30.82
N LYS A 431 -4.14 2.04 -30.68
CA LYS A 431 -5.44 1.46 -31.11
C LYS A 431 -5.46 1.14 -32.61
N LYS A 432 -4.85 1.98 -33.46
CA LYS A 432 -4.75 1.71 -34.91
C LYS A 432 -3.91 0.47 -35.20
N LYS A 433 -2.70 0.40 -34.67
CA LYS A 433 -1.80 -0.76 -34.83
C LYS A 433 -2.42 -2.04 -34.26
N LEU A 434 -3.13 -1.93 -33.13
CA LEU A 434 -3.89 -3.03 -32.56
C LEU A 434 -4.99 -3.53 -33.51
N ALA A 435 -5.76 -2.64 -34.12
CA ALA A 435 -6.81 -3.00 -35.08
C ALA A 435 -6.24 -3.73 -36.31
N GLU A 436 -5.09 -3.28 -36.83
CA GLU A 436 -4.39 -3.94 -37.96
C GLU A 436 -3.95 -5.37 -37.60
N ARG A 437 -3.36 -5.56 -36.41
CA ARG A 437 -2.95 -6.88 -35.93
C ARG A 437 -4.13 -7.81 -35.69
N LEU A 438 -5.21 -7.31 -35.08
CA LEU A 438 -6.41 -8.09 -34.83
C LEU A 438 -7.08 -8.50 -36.15
N ARG A 439 -7.20 -7.58 -37.13
CA ARG A 439 -7.72 -7.89 -38.46
C ARG A 439 -6.90 -8.98 -39.15
N THR A 440 -5.58 -8.94 -39.01
CA THR A 440 -4.68 -9.98 -39.56
C THR A 440 -4.91 -11.34 -38.89
N LYS A 441 -5.13 -11.37 -37.57
CA LYS A 441 -5.39 -12.60 -36.80
C LYS A 441 -6.82 -13.14 -36.96
N THR A 442 -7.77 -12.28 -37.26
CA THR A 442 -9.21 -12.60 -37.35
C THR A 442 -9.81 -12.06 -38.66
N PRO A 443 -9.37 -12.58 -39.82
CA PRO A 443 -9.76 -12.03 -41.12
C PRO A 443 -11.27 -12.14 -41.41
N ASN A 444 -11.97 -13.04 -40.71
CA ASN A 444 -13.40 -13.26 -40.85
C ASN A 444 -14.25 -12.45 -39.87
N ALA A 445 -13.64 -11.68 -38.95
CA ALA A 445 -14.38 -10.86 -38.00
C ALA A 445 -15.08 -9.69 -38.73
N SER A 446 -16.32 -9.43 -38.35
CA SER A 446 -17.06 -8.25 -38.78
C SER A 446 -16.41 -6.96 -38.23
N ALA A 447 -16.81 -5.82 -38.78
CA ALA A 447 -16.31 -4.53 -38.32
C ALA A 447 -16.63 -4.28 -36.83
N GLY A 448 -17.85 -4.63 -36.37
CA GLY A 448 -18.25 -4.50 -34.98
C GLY A 448 -17.49 -5.44 -34.04
N GLU A 449 -17.28 -6.70 -34.43
CA GLU A 449 -16.48 -7.63 -33.63
C GLU A 449 -15.02 -7.16 -33.50
N LEU A 450 -14.45 -6.60 -34.57
CA LEU A 450 -13.10 -6.04 -34.53
C LEU A 450 -13.02 -4.84 -33.59
N GLU A 451 -14.01 -3.94 -33.62
CA GLU A 451 -14.09 -2.78 -32.73
C GLU A 451 -14.18 -3.23 -31.26
N ASP A 452 -15.07 -4.18 -30.94
CA ASP A 452 -15.19 -4.77 -29.61
C ASP A 452 -13.88 -5.38 -29.11
N MET A 453 -13.15 -6.09 -29.98
CA MET A 453 -11.85 -6.67 -29.63
C MET A 453 -10.79 -5.61 -29.39
N VAL A 454 -10.76 -4.55 -30.20
CA VAL A 454 -9.85 -3.40 -30.02
C VAL A 454 -10.13 -2.71 -28.69
N ASP A 455 -11.40 -2.49 -28.37
CA ASP A 455 -11.80 -1.81 -27.12
C ASP A 455 -11.44 -2.65 -25.90
N LYS A 456 -11.80 -3.94 -25.88
CA LYS A 456 -11.43 -4.85 -24.78
C LYS A 456 -9.92 -4.95 -24.59
N ARG A 457 -9.15 -5.09 -25.68
CA ARG A 457 -7.69 -5.24 -25.58
C ARG A 457 -7.00 -3.93 -25.21
N SER A 458 -7.51 -2.80 -25.69
CA SER A 458 -6.95 -1.48 -25.34
C SER A 458 -7.28 -1.06 -23.91
N ASP A 459 -8.48 -1.38 -23.40
CA ASP A 459 -8.83 -1.20 -21.99
C ASP A 459 -7.89 -2.02 -21.09
N PHE A 460 -7.68 -3.30 -21.41
CA PHE A 460 -6.72 -4.15 -20.71
C PHE A 460 -5.32 -3.53 -20.70
N ALA A 461 -4.80 -3.11 -21.85
CA ALA A 461 -3.47 -2.56 -21.94
C ALA A 461 -3.32 -1.26 -21.16
N SER A 462 -4.36 -0.40 -21.18
CA SER A 462 -4.37 0.86 -20.45
C SER A 462 -4.23 0.70 -18.94
N LYS A 463 -4.70 -0.44 -18.40
CA LYS A 463 -4.66 -0.74 -16.97
C LYS A 463 -3.48 -1.63 -16.59
N CYS A 464 -3.10 -2.59 -17.43
CA CYS A 464 -2.15 -3.65 -17.04
C CYS A 464 -0.79 -3.62 -17.75
N CYS A 465 -0.61 -2.81 -18.79
CA CYS A 465 0.64 -2.78 -19.57
C CYS A 465 1.63 -1.65 -19.18
N SER A 466 1.51 -1.09 -17.98
CA SER A 466 2.43 -0.08 -17.43
C SER A 466 3.30 -0.62 -16.28
N THR A 467 4.38 0.08 -15.94
CA THR A 467 5.27 -0.31 -14.82
C THR A 467 4.59 -0.27 -13.45
N ASN A 468 3.57 0.57 -13.28
CA ASN A 468 2.86 0.77 -12.01
C ASN A 468 1.40 0.29 -12.07
N SER A 469 1.11 -0.67 -12.96
CA SER A 469 -0.21 -1.29 -13.08
C SER A 469 -0.70 -1.80 -11.72
N PRO A 470 -2.02 -1.71 -11.45
CA PRO A 470 -2.61 -2.10 -10.17
C PRO A 470 -2.56 -3.63 -9.98
N PRO A 471 -1.85 -4.14 -8.96
CA PRO A 471 -1.61 -5.57 -8.81
C PRO A 471 -2.87 -6.41 -8.57
N LEU A 472 -3.85 -5.95 -7.79
CA LEU A 472 -5.05 -6.76 -7.52
C LEU A 472 -5.91 -6.85 -8.79
N TYR A 473 -6.21 -5.72 -9.41
CA TYR A 473 -7.00 -5.66 -10.65
C TYR A 473 -6.35 -6.43 -11.81
N CYS A 474 -5.03 -6.33 -11.99
CA CYS A 474 -4.35 -7.07 -13.07
C CYS A 474 -4.08 -8.55 -12.74
N SER A 475 -4.34 -8.99 -11.51
CA SER A 475 -4.17 -10.38 -11.11
C SER A 475 -5.37 -11.27 -11.45
N SER A 476 -6.59 -10.70 -11.44
CA SER A 476 -7.84 -11.34 -11.87
C SER A 476 -7.91 -11.46 -13.38
#